data_AF-A0A068LUJ0-F1
#
_entry.id   AF-A0A068LUJ0-F1
#
_cell.length_a   1.000
_cell.length_b   1.000
_cell.length_c   1.000
_cell.angle_alpha   90.00
_cell.angle_beta   90.00
_cell.angle_gamma   90.00
#
_symmetry.space_group_name_H-M   'P 1'
#
loop_
_entity.id
_entity.type
_entity.pdbx_description
1 polymer ?
#
loop_
_entity_poly.entity_id
_entity_poly.type
_entity_poly.pdbx_seq_one_letter_code
_entity_poly.pdbx_strand_id
1 'polypeptide(L)'
;MKKLKSLFAIISLFTLFLLAACGNNAEETATEKKENDKKTEDTSYTVEHAMGTTKLEKTPKRVVVLTNEGTEALLALGVKPVGAVQSWLGDPWYDHIKNDMEGVEVVGVEHEVNLEKIAALKPDLIIGNKLRQEAVYDKLSAIAPTVFS
;
A
#
# COMPACT_ATOMS: atom_id res chain seq x y z
N MET A 1 -37.16 -25.72 45.16
CA MET A 1 -35.75 -25.26 45.26
C MET A 1 -34.69 -26.38 45.22
N LYS A 2 -34.98 -27.64 45.60
CA LYS A 2 -33.98 -28.74 45.54
C LYS A 2 -33.63 -29.19 44.11
N LYS A 3 -34.58 -29.15 43.15
CA LYS A 3 -34.32 -29.54 41.75
C LYS A 3 -33.50 -28.52 40.94
N LEU A 4 -33.46 -27.25 41.36
CA LEU A 4 -32.66 -26.21 40.71
C LEU A 4 -31.17 -26.26 41.15
N LYS A 5 -30.91 -26.68 42.40
CA LYS A 5 -29.54 -26.96 42.89
C LYS A 5 -28.94 -28.22 42.26
N SER A 6 -29.77 -29.22 41.95
CA SER A 6 -29.36 -30.42 41.23
C SER A 6 -28.97 -30.15 39.77
N LEU A 7 -29.60 -29.15 39.13
CA LEU A 7 -29.34 -28.78 37.74
C LEU A 7 -28.03 -27.98 37.60
N PHE A 8 -27.70 -27.14 38.58
CA PHE A 8 -26.43 -26.40 38.62
C PHE A 8 -25.21 -27.31 38.87
N ALA A 9 -25.38 -28.40 39.62
CA ALA A 9 -24.30 -29.36 39.87
C ALA A 9 -23.92 -30.19 38.62
N ILE A 10 -24.86 -30.41 37.70
CA ILE A 10 -24.62 -31.20 36.47
C ILE A 10 -23.96 -30.34 35.38
N ILE A 11 -24.25 -29.03 35.33
CA ILE A 11 -23.64 -28.09 34.37
C ILE A 11 -22.16 -27.79 34.72
N SER A 12 -21.80 -27.83 36.01
CA SER A 12 -20.41 -27.68 36.46
C SER A 12 -19.52 -28.90 36.19
N LEU A 13 -20.10 -30.07 35.92
CA LEU A 13 -19.33 -31.30 35.65
C LEU A 13 -19.07 -31.51 34.15
N PHE A 14 -19.81 -30.83 33.27
CA PHE A 14 -19.64 -30.93 31.82
C PHE A 14 -18.57 -29.98 31.26
N THR A 15 -18.13 -28.99 32.05
CA THR A 15 -17.12 -27.99 31.66
C THR A 15 -15.68 -28.46 31.85
N LEU A 16 -15.43 -29.58 32.55
CA LEU A 16 -14.09 -30.16 32.69
C LEU A 16 -13.67 -31.10 31.56
N PHE A 17 -14.58 -31.53 30.68
CA PHE A 17 -14.25 -32.47 29.60
C PHE A 17 -13.77 -31.81 28.29
N LEU A 18 -13.85 -30.48 28.17
CA LEU A 18 -13.50 -29.77 26.92
C LEU A 18 -12.05 -29.30 26.84
N LEU A 19 -11.23 -29.46 27.89
CA LEU A 19 -9.82 -29.02 27.88
C LEU A 19 -8.81 -30.14 27.59
N ALA A 20 -9.23 -31.39 27.39
CA ALA A 20 -8.34 -32.54 27.19
C ALA A 20 -8.22 -33.01 25.72
N ALA A 21 -8.64 -32.21 24.74
CA ALA A 21 -8.68 -32.62 23.33
C ALA A 21 -7.51 -32.13 22.46
N CYS A 22 -6.46 -31.53 23.05
CA CYS A 22 -5.21 -31.26 22.34
C CYS A 22 -4.03 -31.71 23.21
N GLY A 23 -3.86 -33.01 23.33
CA GLY A 23 -2.75 -33.64 24.02
C GLY A 23 -2.32 -34.93 23.33
N ASN A 24 -1.21 -34.84 22.61
CA ASN A 24 -0.29 -35.91 22.23
C ASN A 24 -0.60 -36.73 20.96
N ASN A 25 0.14 -36.40 19.89
CA ASN A 25 0.76 -37.42 19.06
C ASN A 25 2.13 -36.91 18.60
N ALA A 26 3.18 -37.40 19.25
CA ALA A 26 4.55 -37.28 18.80
C ALA A 26 4.86 -38.48 17.89
N GLU A 27 5.27 -38.17 16.66
CA GLU A 27 6.31 -38.81 15.85
C GLU A 27 5.95 -38.78 14.36
N GLU A 28 6.43 -37.75 13.66
CA GLU A 28 7.27 -37.91 12.47
C GLU A 28 8.03 -36.60 12.25
N THR A 29 9.30 -36.59 12.66
CA THR A 29 10.24 -35.52 12.38
C THR A 29 10.72 -35.67 10.93
N ALA A 30 9.99 -35.08 9.98
CA ALA A 30 10.56 -34.60 8.74
C ALA A 30 10.79 -33.10 8.90
N THR A 31 12.06 -32.73 9.06
CA THR A 31 12.51 -31.34 9.11
C THR A 31 12.33 -30.70 7.72
N GLU A 32 11.10 -30.32 7.38
CA GLU A 32 10.89 -29.29 6.37
C GLU A 32 11.12 -27.94 7.04
N LYS A 33 12.24 -27.30 6.66
CA LYS A 33 12.37 -25.85 6.77
C LYS A 33 11.13 -25.23 6.13
N LYS A 34 10.16 -24.81 6.95
CA LYS A 34 9.26 -23.73 6.58
C LYS A 34 10.10 -22.47 6.49
N GLU A 35 10.72 -22.29 5.32
CA GLU A 35 10.96 -20.95 4.81
C GLU A 35 9.61 -20.23 4.89
N ASN A 36 9.53 -19.32 5.85
CA ASN A 36 8.46 -18.35 5.93
C ASN A 36 8.72 -17.32 4.81
N ASP A 37 8.69 -17.81 3.58
CA ASP A 37 8.72 -16.98 2.40
C ASP A 37 7.32 -16.40 2.31
N LYS A 38 7.18 -15.21 2.91
CA LYS A 38 5.96 -14.41 2.91
C LYS A 38 5.77 -13.97 1.45
N LYS A 39 5.29 -14.88 0.62
CA LYS A 39 4.86 -14.62 -0.75
C LYS A 39 3.66 -13.71 -0.61
N THR A 40 3.91 -12.40 -0.65
CA THR A 40 2.88 -11.38 -0.78
C THR A 40 2.12 -11.75 -2.04
N GLU A 41 0.94 -12.35 -1.91
CA GLU A 41 0.05 -12.51 -3.04
C GLU A 41 -0.28 -11.09 -3.50
N ASP A 42 0.30 -10.70 -4.64
CA ASP A 42 -0.05 -9.49 -5.37
C ASP A 42 -1.47 -9.66 -5.91
N THR A 43 -2.44 -9.47 -5.02
CA THR A 43 -3.86 -9.50 -5.35
C THR A 43 -4.24 -8.18 -5.99
N SER A 44 -4.84 -8.23 -7.18
CA SER A 44 -5.34 -7.02 -7.85
C SER A 44 -6.42 -6.34 -7.00
N TYR A 45 -6.43 -5.01 -6.99
CA TYR A 45 -7.44 -4.21 -6.29
C TYR A 45 -7.81 -2.97 -7.10
N THR A 46 -8.99 -2.41 -6.83
CA THR A 46 -9.47 -1.19 -7.50
C THR A 46 -9.47 -0.04 -6.51
N VAL A 47 -8.99 1.13 -6.95
CA VAL A 47 -9.00 2.37 -6.20
C VAL A 47 -10.04 3.30 -6.80
N GLU A 48 -10.99 3.75 -5.98
CA GLU A 48 -11.86 4.88 -6.32
C GLU A 48 -11.15 6.19 -5.96
N HIS A 49 -11.21 7.17 -6.85
CA HIS A 49 -10.49 8.43 -6.73
C HIS A 49 -11.21 9.54 -7.51
N ALA A 50 -10.73 10.78 -7.46
CA ALA A 50 -11.45 11.97 -7.95
C ALA A 50 -11.74 12.02 -9.46
N MET A 51 -11.15 11.09 -10.23
CA MET A 51 -11.33 10.95 -11.68
C MET A 51 -12.03 9.63 -12.08
N GLY A 52 -12.51 8.85 -11.12
CA GLY A 52 -13.22 7.59 -11.35
C GLY A 52 -12.60 6.42 -10.60
N THR A 53 -12.42 5.29 -11.28
CA THR A 53 -11.83 4.08 -10.69
C THR A 53 -10.64 3.60 -11.53
N THR A 54 -9.59 3.16 -10.85
CA THR A 54 -8.38 2.61 -11.47
C THR A 54 -8.07 1.25 -10.86
N LYS A 55 -7.93 0.22 -11.70
CA LYS A 55 -7.52 -1.12 -11.27
C LYS A 55 -5.99 -1.20 -11.21
N LEU A 56 -5.46 -1.68 -10.10
CA LEU A 56 -4.05 -2.00 -9.90
C LEU A 56 -3.91 -3.52 -9.83
N GLU A 57 -3.10 -4.08 -10.72
CA GLU A 57 -2.94 -5.55 -10.80
C GLU A 57 -2.07 -6.13 -9.67
N LYS A 58 -1.24 -5.28 -9.06
CA LYS A 58 -0.29 -5.65 -8.00
C LYS A 58 0.14 -4.42 -7.21
N THR A 59 0.92 -4.63 -6.15
CA THR A 59 1.51 -3.53 -5.38
C THR A 59 2.50 -2.73 -6.25
N PRO A 60 2.27 -1.42 -6.49
CA PRO A 60 3.17 -0.59 -7.29
C PRO A 60 4.58 -0.49 -6.68
N LYS A 61 5.61 -0.47 -7.53
CA LYS A 61 7.03 -0.39 -7.14
C LYS A 61 7.75 0.80 -7.76
N ARG A 62 7.17 1.43 -8.78
CA ARG A 62 7.72 2.56 -9.55
C ARG A 62 6.69 3.67 -9.59
N VAL A 63 6.58 4.38 -8.49
CA VAL A 63 5.58 5.45 -8.32
C VAL A 63 6.14 6.79 -8.80
N VAL A 64 5.37 7.49 -9.64
CA VAL A 64 5.57 8.92 -9.91
C VAL A 64 4.51 9.72 -9.16
N VAL A 65 4.90 10.81 -8.53
CA VAL A 65 4.01 11.68 -7.75
C VAL A 65 4.04 13.13 -8.23
N LEU A 66 2.86 13.70 -8.44
CA LEU A 66 2.69 14.98 -9.12
C LEU A 66 2.32 16.14 -8.18
N THR A 67 2.43 15.93 -6.87
CA THR A 67 2.27 17.00 -5.87
C THR A 67 3.29 16.92 -4.74
N ASN A 68 3.55 18.06 -4.11
CA ASN A 68 4.48 18.20 -3.00
C ASN A 68 3.96 17.44 -1.76
N GLU A 69 2.68 17.63 -1.42
CA GLU A 69 2.05 16.92 -0.28
C GLU A 69 1.96 15.40 -0.53
N GLY A 70 1.72 14.98 -1.78
CA GLY A 70 1.75 13.57 -2.15
C GLY A 70 3.15 12.95 -2.02
N THR A 71 4.19 13.74 -2.32
CA THR A 71 5.59 13.32 -2.15
C THR A 71 5.89 13.05 -0.68
N GLU A 72 5.52 13.95 0.22
CA GLU A 72 5.71 13.76 1.66
C GLU A 72 4.92 12.56 2.19
N ALA A 73 3.68 12.37 1.72
CA ALA A 73 2.86 11.22 2.11
C ALA A 73 3.51 9.88 1.70
N LEU A 74 4.08 9.79 0.49
CA LEU A 74 4.79 8.60 0.03
C LEU A 74 6.02 8.32 0.91
N LEU A 75 6.83 9.34 1.17
CA LEU A 75 8.01 9.21 2.02
C LEU A 75 7.65 8.77 3.45
N ALA A 76 6.58 9.32 4.01
CA ALA A 76 6.07 8.91 5.33
C ALA A 76 5.60 7.45 5.37
N LEU A 77 5.15 6.90 4.23
CA LEU A 77 4.80 5.48 4.07
C LEU A 77 6.02 4.59 3.76
N GLY A 78 7.23 5.15 3.71
CA GLY A 78 8.46 4.43 3.36
C GLY A 78 8.57 4.12 1.86
N VAL A 79 7.82 4.82 1.01
CA VAL A 79 7.85 4.65 -0.45
C VAL A 79 8.64 5.80 -1.06
N LYS A 80 9.77 5.48 -1.67
CA LYS A 80 10.56 6.45 -2.46
C LYS A 80 10.03 6.48 -3.91
N PRO A 81 9.58 7.65 -4.43
CA PRO A 81 9.13 7.74 -5.80
C PRO A 81 10.31 7.63 -6.78
N VAL A 82 10.05 7.17 -8.00
CA VAL A 82 11.05 7.20 -9.09
C VAL A 82 11.07 8.56 -9.81
N GLY A 83 10.00 9.34 -9.67
CA GLY A 83 9.93 10.72 -10.14
C GLY A 83 8.92 11.54 -9.36
N ALA A 84 9.25 12.81 -9.16
CA ALA A 84 8.41 13.75 -8.44
C ALA A 84 8.46 15.15 -9.08
N VAL A 85 7.41 15.93 -8.91
CA VAL A 85 7.44 17.36 -9.25
C VAL A 85 8.34 18.11 -8.27
N GLN A 86 9.04 19.14 -8.77
CA GLN A 86 9.89 20.00 -7.96
C GLN A 86 9.11 20.62 -6.79
N SER A 87 9.80 20.80 -5.65
CA SER A 87 9.27 21.53 -4.51
C SER A 87 9.09 23.02 -4.83
N TRP A 88 7.99 23.63 -4.37
CA TRP A 88 7.68 25.04 -4.68
C TRP A 88 8.77 26.03 -4.24
N LEU A 89 9.38 25.79 -3.07
CA LEU A 89 10.45 26.63 -2.49
C LEU A 89 11.77 25.86 -2.37
N GLY A 90 11.96 24.80 -3.17
CA GLY A 90 13.15 23.95 -3.14
C GLY A 90 13.97 24.01 -4.42
N ASP A 91 15.23 23.61 -4.32
CA ASP A 91 16.15 23.45 -5.46
C ASP A 91 16.86 22.06 -5.42
N PRO A 92 16.27 21.03 -6.06
CA PRO A 92 14.88 20.95 -6.50
C PRO A 92 13.90 20.58 -5.37
N TRP A 93 14.40 20.18 -4.20
CA TRP A 93 13.61 19.62 -3.10
C TRP A 93 13.59 20.55 -1.89
N TYR A 94 12.53 20.49 -1.07
CA TYR A 94 12.55 21.10 0.26
C TYR A 94 13.65 20.49 1.13
N ASP A 95 14.22 21.30 2.01
CA ASP A 95 15.32 20.88 2.88
C ASP A 95 14.98 19.66 3.74
N HIS A 96 13.73 19.54 4.21
CA HIS A 96 13.31 18.45 5.09
C HIS A 96 13.14 17.09 4.40
N ILE A 97 13.02 17.05 3.07
CA ILE A 97 12.91 15.78 2.29
C ILE A 97 14.11 15.52 1.39
N LYS A 98 15.02 16.50 1.23
CA LYS A 98 16.09 16.45 0.21
C LYS A 98 16.93 15.18 0.27
N ASN A 99 17.25 14.69 1.46
CA ASN A 99 18.04 13.47 1.64
C ASN A 99 17.29 12.22 1.15
N ASP A 100 15.99 12.13 1.43
CA ASP A 100 15.16 11.00 1.00
C ASP A 100 14.94 11.00 -0.52
N MET A 101 15.03 12.17 -1.13
CA MET A 101 14.81 12.42 -2.56
C MET A 101 16.07 12.27 -3.44
N GLU A 102 17.19 11.77 -2.89
CA GLU A 102 18.40 11.52 -3.67
C GLU A 102 18.15 10.54 -4.83
N GLY A 103 18.47 10.91 -6.07
CA GLY A 103 18.24 10.07 -7.25
C GLY A 103 16.78 9.98 -7.71
N VAL A 104 15.86 10.76 -7.13
CA VAL A 104 14.52 10.95 -7.68
C VAL A 104 14.58 11.93 -8.85
N GLU A 105 13.90 11.59 -9.95
CA GLU A 105 13.89 12.43 -11.15
C GLU A 105 12.84 13.55 -11.06
N VAL A 106 13.24 14.77 -11.42
CA VAL A 106 12.31 15.91 -11.47
C VAL A 106 11.48 15.85 -12.75
N VAL A 107 10.17 15.67 -12.60
CA VAL A 107 9.22 15.51 -13.72
C VAL A 107 8.41 16.78 -14.01
N GLY A 108 8.96 17.95 -13.69
CA GLY A 108 8.33 19.26 -13.89
C GLY A 108 7.89 19.89 -12.58
N VAL A 109 6.89 20.75 -12.65
CA VAL A 109 6.27 21.44 -11.50
C VAL A 109 4.80 21.06 -11.40
N GLU A 110 4.16 21.27 -10.24
CA GLU A 110 2.77 20.83 -10.02
C GLU A 110 1.77 21.31 -11.09
N HIS A 111 1.92 22.55 -11.55
CA HIS A 111 1.02 23.16 -12.52
C HIS A 111 1.41 22.86 -13.98
N GLU A 112 2.60 22.30 -14.21
CA GLU A 112 3.13 22.01 -15.54
C GLU A 112 4.07 20.79 -15.46
N VAL A 113 3.46 19.60 -15.53
CA VAL A 113 4.17 18.34 -15.50
C VAL A 113 4.77 18.01 -16.88
N ASN A 114 5.93 17.35 -16.89
CA ASN A 114 6.61 16.91 -18.10
C ASN A 114 6.23 15.45 -18.43
N LEU A 115 5.25 15.28 -19.31
CA LEU A 115 4.73 13.97 -19.70
C LEU A 115 5.79 13.05 -20.33
N GLU A 116 6.75 13.60 -21.09
CA GLU A 116 7.82 12.82 -21.72
C GLU A 116 8.76 12.22 -20.66
N LYS A 117 9.15 13.01 -19.67
CA LYS A 117 9.94 12.53 -18.53
C LYS A 117 9.17 11.46 -17.74
N ILE A 118 7.89 11.69 -17.46
CA ILE A 118 7.05 10.70 -16.76
C ILE A 118 7.02 9.38 -17.53
N ALA A 119 6.80 9.42 -18.85
CA ALA A 119 6.80 8.23 -19.70
C ALA A 119 8.16 7.52 -19.72
N ALA A 120 9.27 8.27 -19.80
CA ALA A 120 10.62 7.72 -19.80
C ALA A 120 10.96 6.93 -18.53
N LEU A 121 10.37 7.31 -17.38
CA LEU A 121 10.54 6.60 -16.11
C LEU A 121 9.83 5.25 -16.07
N LYS A 122 8.92 4.95 -16.99
CA LYS A 122 8.12 3.71 -17.01
C LYS A 122 7.51 3.42 -15.62
N PRO A 123 6.68 4.33 -15.07
CA PRO A 123 6.02 4.12 -13.79
C PRO A 123 5.02 2.97 -13.87
N ASP A 124 4.73 2.35 -12.73
CA ASP A 124 3.62 1.41 -12.57
C ASP A 124 2.46 2.00 -11.75
N LEU A 125 2.62 3.23 -11.25
CA LEU A 125 1.55 4.08 -10.72
C LEU A 125 1.93 5.56 -10.87
N ILE A 126 0.94 6.38 -11.20
CA ILE A 126 1.02 7.84 -11.14
C ILE A 126 0.01 8.34 -10.10
N ILE A 127 0.46 9.16 -9.16
CA ILE A 127 -0.39 9.81 -8.16
C ILE A 127 -0.40 11.31 -8.45
N GLY A 128 -1.58 11.89 -8.59
CA GLY A 128 -1.73 13.34 -8.81
C GLY A 128 -2.94 13.92 -8.09
N ASN A 129 -3.33 15.12 -8.49
CA ASN A 129 -4.43 15.85 -7.90
C ASN A 129 -5.32 16.44 -8.99
N LYS A 130 -6.64 16.31 -8.82
CA LYS A 130 -7.62 16.80 -9.80
C LYS A 130 -7.47 18.30 -10.06
N LEU A 131 -7.38 19.11 -9.01
CA LEU A 131 -7.29 20.57 -9.12
C LEU A 131 -6.07 21.02 -9.95
N ARG A 132 -4.98 20.26 -9.89
CA ARG A 132 -3.71 20.60 -10.56
C ARG A 132 -3.59 20.02 -11.97
N GLN A 133 -3.96 18.76 -12.16
CA GLN A 133 -3.60 18.00 -13.36
C GLN A 133 -4.79 17.39 -14.12
N GLU A 134 -6.05 17.78 -13.82
CA GLU A 134 -7.24 17.26 -14.51
C GLU A 134 -7.12 17.33 -16.04
N ALA A 135 -6.63 18.44 -16.58
CA ALA A 135 -6.49 18.66 -18.03
C ALA A 135 -5.55 17.65 -18.74
N VAL A 136 -4.69 16.95 -18.01
CA VAL A 136 -3.73 15.97 -18.56
C VAL A 136 -3.97 14.56 -18.04
N TYR A 137 -5.05 14.31 -17.30
CA TYR A 137 -5.37 13.00 -16.70
C TYR A 137 -5.37 11.87 -17.73
N ASP A 138 -5.99 12.06 -18.90
CA ASP A 138 -6.05 11.03 -19.94
C ASP A 138 -4.66 10.68 -20.49
N LYS A 139 -3.77 11.68 -20.60
CA LYS A 139 -2.40 11.48 -21.06
C LYS A 139 -1.57 10.73 -20.02
N LEU A 140 -1.78 11.02 -18.73
CA LEU A 140 -1.14 10.30 -17.63
C LEU A 140 -1.63 8.86 -17.56
N SER A 141 -2.94 8.64 -17.72
CA SER A 141 -3.58 7.32 -17.71
C SER A 141 -3.13 6.44 -18.88
N ALA A 142 -2.76 7.06 -20.01
CA ALA A 142 -2.14 6.36 -21.14
C ALA A 142 -0.70 5.90 -20.86
N ILE A 143 -0.01 6.49 -19.87
CA ILE A 143 1.35 6.12 -19.47
C ILE A 143 1.32 4.98 -18.45
N ALA A 144 0.50 5.11 -17.39
CA ALA A 144 0.38 4.13 -16.32
C ALA A 144 -0.94 4.30 -15.55
N PRO A 145 -1.37 3.32 -14.74
CA PRO A 145 -2.50 3.49 -13.82
C PRO A 145 -2.35 4.78 -13.01
N THR A 146 -3.37 5.64 -13.05
CA THR A 146 -3.30 7.01 -12.51
C THR A 146 -4.43 7.24 -11.51
N VAL A 147 -4.09 7.69 -10.30
CA VAL A 147 -5.06 7.96 -9.23
C VAL A 147 -4.92 9.40 -8.75
N PHE A 148 -6.05 10.11 -8.66
CA PHE A 148 -6.10 11.53 -8.28
C PHE A 148 -6.89 11.74 -7.00
N SER A 149 -6.32 12.50 -6.05
CA SER A 149 -7.10 13.11 -4.96
C SER A 149 -7.92 14.30 -5.44
#